data_AF-A0A3A9JKN6-F1
#
_entry.id   AF-A0A3A9JKN6-F1
#
_cell.length_a   1.000
_cell.length_b   1.000
_cell.length_c   1.000
_cell.angle_alpha   90.00
_cell.angle_beta   90.00
_cell.angle_gamma   90.00
#
_symmetry.space_group_name_H-M   'P 1'
#
loop_
_entity.id
_entity.type
_entity.pdbx_description
1 polymer ?
#
loop_
_entity_poly.entity_id
_entity_poly.type
_entity_poly.pdbx_seq_one_letter_code
_entity_poly.pdbx_strand_id
1 'polypeptide(L)'
;MALGNYGVGNEEAAGRGKLRESLNYELFCKLLNHTDDFGELLVNRFEKTGFNLLDRNFIAIFEIKFDDSCKTLSKNERNNNDVKKKLNNIFRKNLKDRSSLLVPKDNEWVLLIGFSEDECAKDVLYKKAFQEIFDHLIVEINNMNLNTSLSAGVSSSTKNIAGIKKAYMEAGIAKEIGKRVRSGENIFFYEDLGIYKFLSIPDKDEILKDKRIRSIYEYDKKNNASLIDTLDAFMDTNGRIKDTAKKIFTHPNTVKYRLNKIKELAGEEILKNDNKRLYYHIMVKALKLILKKA
;
A
#
# COMPACT_ATOMS: atom_id res chain seq x y z
N MET A 1 -15.70 54.21 16.81
CA MET A 1 -15.60 52.94 17.56
C MET A 1 -16.76 52.04 17.17
N ALA A 2 -16.49 50.98 16.41
CA ALA A 2 -17.34 49.78 16.33
C ALA A 2 -16.51 48.69 15.64
N LEU A 3 -15.72 47.96 16.42
CA LEU A 3 -15.15 46.66 16.06
C LEU A 3 -15.74 45.66 17.06
N GLY A 4 -16.29 44.55 16.56
CA GLY A 4 -16.65 43.42 17.42
C GLY A 4 -17.74 42.54 16.83
N ASN A 5 -17.33 41.52 16.07
CA ASN A 5 -17.82 40.13 16.16
C ASN A 5 -17.35 39.30 14.96
N TYR A 6 -16.05 38.96 14.94
CA TYR A 6 -15.50 37.85 14.16
C TYR A 6 -14.57 37.09 15.10
N GLY A 7 -15.06 36.02 15.74
CA GLY A 7 -14.21 35.24 16.66
C GLY A 7 -14.81 33.93 17.20
N VAL A 8 -16.13 33.78 17.27
CA VAL A 8 -16.74 32.65 18.00
C VAL A 8 -16.98 31.40 17.12
N GLY A 9 -16.99 31.53 15.80
CA GLY A 9 -17.33 30.41 14.89
C GLY A 9 -16.23 29.35 14.67
N ASN A 10 -14.96 29.67 14.93
CA ASN A 10 -13.83 28.78 14.58
C ASN A 10 -13.46 27.79 15.71
N GLU A 11 -13.69 28.14 16.97
CA GLU A 11 -13.35 27.26 18.12
C GLU A 11 -14.38 26.14 18.30
N GLU A 12 -15.68 26.40 18.09
CA GLU A 12 -16.71 25.35 18.15
C GLU A 12 -16.58 24.33 17.01
N ALA A 13 -16.24 24.76 15.80
CA ALA A 13 -16.01 23.87 14.67
C ALA A 13 -14.77 22.98 14.89
N ALA A 14 -13.71 23.55 15.47
CA ALA A 14 -12.49 22.82 15.84
C ALA A 14 -12.74 21.80 16.97
N GLY A 15 -13.57 22.14 17.96
CA GLY A 15 -13.98 21.25 19.05
C GLY A 15 -14.80 20.06 18.57
N ARG A 16 -15.78 20.29 17.68
CA ARG A 16 -16.60 19.23 17.06
C ARG A 16 -15.77 18.28 16.18
N GLY A 17 -14.79 18.80 15.45
CA GLY A 17 -13.88 18.01 14.62
C GLY A 17 -13.02 17.02 15.42
N LYS A 18 -12.42 17.48 16.53
CA LYS A 18 -11.61 16.62 17.42
C LYS A 18 -12.44 15.53 18.11
N LEU A 19 -13.66 15.87 18.57
CA LEU A 19 -14.55 14.90 19.20
C LEU A 19 -14.96 13.78 18.23
N ARG A 20 -15.25 14.13 16.97
CA ARG A 20 -15.56 13.17 15.91
C ARG A 20 -14.37 12.27 15.56
N GLU A 21 -13.14 12.80 15.55
CA GLU A 21 -11.93 12.00 15.31
C GLU A 21 -11.68 10.99 16.43
N SER A 22 -11.82 11.42 17.68
CA SER A 22 -11.71 10.52 18.85
C SER A 22 -12.77 9.42 18.81
N LEU A 23 -14.01 9.75 18.43
CA LEU A 23 -15.10 8.79 18.30
C LEU A 23 -14.87 7.78 17.16
N ASN A 24 -14.42 8.26 15.99
CA ASN A 24 -14.08 7.40 14.85
C ASN A 24 -12.95 6.43 15.20
N TYR A 25 -11.91 6.90 15.90
CA TYR A 25 -10.80 6.07 16.34
C TYR A 25 -11.25 5.02 17.35
N GLU A 26 -12.03 5.40 18.35
CA GLU A 26 -12.55 4.46 19.35
C GLU A 26 -13.43 3.38 18.71
N LEU A 27 -14.32 3.78 17.81
CA LEU A 27 -15.21 2.87 17.09
C LEU A 27 -14.41 1.90 16.20
N PHE A 28 -13.41 2.41 15.48
CA PHE A 28 -12.53 1.59 14.66
C PHE A 28 -11.71 0.60 15.48
N CYS A 29 -11.15 1.02 16.62
CA CYS A 29 -10.46 0.12 17.55
C CYS A 29 -11.39 -0.99 18.06
N LYS A 30 -12.65 -0.67 18.37
CA LYS A 30 -13.66 -1.67 18.74
C LYS A 30 -13.92 -2.67 17.62
N LEU A 31 -13.99 -2.21 16.37
CA LEU A 31 -14.15 -3.09 15.20
C LEU A 31 -12.98 -4.07 15.00
N LEU A 32 -11.75 -3.65 15.31
CA LEU A 32 -10.58 -4.51 15.16
C LEU A 32 -10.47 -5.56 16.28
N ASN A 33 -11.00 -5.25 17.46
CA ASN A 33 -10.85 -6.06 18.67
C ASN A 33 -11.99 -7.05 18.91
N HIS A 34 -13.20 -6.78 18.40
CA HIS A 34 -14.36 -7.66 18.60
C HIS A 34 -14.65 -8.48 17.35
N THR A 35 -14.63 -9.81 17.47
CA THR A 35 -14.86 -10.74 16.36
C THR A 35 -16.28 -11.28 16.27
N ASP A 36 -17.03 -11.31 17.39
CA ASP A 36 -18.15 -12.26 17.47
C ASP A 36 -19.50 -11.69 17.97
N ASP A 37 -19.60 -10.41 18.32
CA ASP A 37 -20.90 -9.81 18.70
C ASP A 37 -20.99 -8.34 18.31
N PHE A 38 -21.35 -8.08 17.05
CA PHE A 38 -21.74 -6.75 16.59
C PHE A 38 -23.23 -6.55 16.85
N GLY A 39 -23.61 -6.33 18.12
CA GLY A 39 -25.00 -6.00 18.45
C GLY A 39 -25.50 -4.75 17.69
N GLU A 40 -26.82 -4.59 17.56
CA GLU A 40 -27.49 -3.45 16.90
C GLU A 40 -26.96 -2.07 17.36
N LEU A 41 -26.44 -1.99 18.60
CA LEU A 41 -25.82 -0.80 19.17
C LEU A 41 -24.53 -0.36 18.47
N LEU A 42 -23.71 -1.26 17.93
CA LEU A 42 -22.49 -0.91 17.19
C LEU A 42 -22.82 -0.43 15.78
N VAL A 43 -23.81 -1.04 15.12
CA VAL A 43 -24.33 -0.61 13.81
C VAL A 43 -24.93 0.80 13.92
N ASN A 44 -25.82 1.02 14.89
CA ASN A 44 -26.44 2.33 15.15
C ASN A 44 -25.43 3.42 15.54
N ARG A 45 -24.28 3.06 16.14
CA ARG A 45 -23.18 4.00 16.41
C ARG A 45 -22.37 4.30 15.15
N PHE A 46 -22.28 3.35 14.22
CA PHE A 46 -21.58 3.51 12.95
C PHE A 46 -22.30 4.48 12.02
N GLU A 47 -23.62 4.35 11.88
CA GLU A 47 -24.44 5.27 11.07
C GLU A 47 -24.29 6.73 11.54
N LYS A 48 -24.16 6.94 12.87
CA LYS A 48 -23.90 8.27 13.46
C LYS A 48 -22.54 8.87 13.10
N THR A 49 -21.60 8.09 12.57
CA THR A 49 -20.31 8.61 12.06
C THR A 49 -20.42 9.22 10.66
N GLY A 50 -21.55 9.02 9.97
CA GLY A 50 -21.78 9.40 8.58
C GLY A 50 -21.29 8.35 7.57
N PHE A 51 -20.90 7.16 8.03
CA PHE A 51 -20.60 6.01 7.18
C PHE A 51 -21.72 4.99 7.28
N ASN A 52 -22.21 4.56 6.12
CA ASN A 52 -23.06 3.39 5.97
C ASN A 52 -22.31 2.35 5.15
N LEU A 53 -22.36 1.08 5.60
CA LEU A 53 -21.84 -0.02 4.78
C LEU A 53 -22.64 -0.07 3.49
N LEU A 54 -21.94 -0.07 2.36
CA LEU A 54 -22.52 -0.27 1.05
C LEU A 54 -22.29 -1.72 0.59
N ASP A 55 -22.66 -2.02 -0.65
CA ASP A 55 -22.56 -3.36 -1.24
C ASP A 55 -21.13 -3.90 -1.24
N ARG A 56 -20.15 -3.02 -1.45
CA ARG A 56 -18.73 -3.32 -1.33
C ARG A 56 -18.01 -2.22 -0.56
N ASN A 57 -17.29 -2.62 0.47
CA ASN A 57 -16.51 -1.71 1.31
C ASN A 57 -15.05 -2.12 1.25
N PHE A 58 -14.15 -1.14 1.32
CA PHE A 58 -12.72 -1.35 1.23
C PHE A 58 -12.04 -0.59 2.34
N ILE A 59 -10.88 -1.09 2.76
CA ILE A 59 -9.96 -0.37 3.63
C ILE A 59 -8.74 0.02 2.82
N ALA A 60 -8.39 1.29 2.87
CA ALA A 60 -7.13 1.82 2.37
C ALA A 60 -6.33 2.41 3.53
N ILE A 61 -5.06 2.04 3.64
CA ILE A 61 -4.13 2.60 4.61
C ILE A 61 -3.17 3.50 3.86
N PHE A 62 -3.34 4.82 4.00
CA PHE A 62 -2.43 5.82 3.46
C PHE A 62 -1.34 6.11 4.49
N GLU A 63 -0.08 6.04 4.10
CA GLU A 63 1.07 6.38 4.94
C GLU A 63 1.78 7.59 4.34
N ILE A 64 1.96 8.62 5.16
CA ILE A 64 2.72 9.83 4.81
C ILE A 64 4.01 9.82 5.60
N LYS A 65 5.14 9.74 4.90
CA LYS A 65 6.47 9.88 5.52
C LYS A 65 6.97 11.30 5.32
N PHE A 66 7.41 11.91 6.41
CA PHE A 66 8.08 13.21 6.42
C PHE A 66 9.59 12.98 6.39
N ASP A 67 10.27 13.67 5.48
CA ASP A 67 11.72 13.62 5.38
C ASP A 67 12.39 14.31 6.60
N ASP A 68 13.64 13.95 6.89
CA ASP A 68 14.36 14.45 8.08
C ASP A 68 14.53 15.99 8.07
N SER A 69 14.56 16.61 6.90
CA SER A 69 14.51 18.06 6.72
C SER A 69 13.23 18.70 7.30
N CYS A 70 12.09 18.01 7.20
CA CYS A 70 10.83 18.42 7.82
C CYS A 70 10.76 18.11 9.31
N LYS A 71 11.54 17.13 9.82
CA LYS A 71 11.59 16.85 11.27
C LYS A 71 12.07 18.05 12.08
N THR A 72 12.98 18.86 11.53
CA THR A 72 13.51 20.08 12.16
C THR A 72 12.45 21.19 12.28
N LEU A 73 11.55 21.31 11.31
CA LEU A 73 10.37 22.20 11.38
C LEU A 73 9.26 21.62 12.28
N SER A 74 9.18 20.30 12.40
CA SER A 74 8.15 19.58 13.15
C SER A 74 8.44 19.37 14.65
N LYS A 75 9.64 19.73 15.14
CA LYS A 75 10.05 19.55 16.55
C LYS A 75 9.23 20.36 17.56
N ASN A 76 8.39 21.28 17.10
CA ASN A 76 7.33 21.89 17.92
C ASN A 76 6.06 21.04 17.80
N GLU A 77 5.60 20.44 18.91
CA GLU A 77 4.34 19.66 18.96
C GLU A 77 3.12 20.42 18.39
N ARG A 78 3.13 21.77 18.50
CA ARG A 78 2.12 22.65 17.88
C ARG A 78 2.12 22.53 16.35
N ASN A 79 3.30 22.49 15.72
CA ASN A 79 3.43 22.43 14.26
C ASN A 79 3.02 21.05 13.70
N ASN A 80 3.35 19.97 14.42
CA ASN A 80 2.95 18.61 14.04
C ASN A 80 1.42 18.41 14.06
N ASN A 81 0.76 18.93 15.10
CA ASN A 81 -0.70 18.87 15.18
C ASN A 81 -1.38 19.70 14.08
N ASP A 82 -0.80 20.83 13.69
CA ASP A 82 -1.37 21.66 12.63
C ASP A 82 -1.20 21.04 11.24
N VAL A 83 -0.09 20.36 10.98
CA VAL A 83 0.09 19.56 9.75
C VAL A 83 -0.94 18.43 9.70
N LYS A 84 -1.12 17.66 10.78
CA LYS A 84 -2.12 16.58 10.84
C LYS A 84 -3.55 17.09 10.61
N LYS A 85 -3.92 18.24 11.19
CA LYS A 85 -5.23 18.87 10.92
C LYS A 85 -5.41 19.23 9.46
N LYS A 86 -4.40 19.83 8.82
CA LYS A 86 -4.48 20.18 7.39
C LYS A 86 -4.63 18.93 6.53
N LEU A 87 -3.88 17.86 6.83
CA LEU A 87 -4.00 16.57 6.15
C LEU A 87 -5.41 15.98 6.32
N ASN A 88 -5.96 15.96 7.55
CA ASN A 88 -7.33 15.52 7.78
C ASN A 88 -8.35 16.31 6.95
N ASN A 89 -8.16 17.62 6.80
CA ASN A 89 -9.03 18.46 5.98
C ASN A 89 -8.92 18.14 4.49
N ILE A 90 -7.71 17.89 3.98
CA ILE A 90 -7.46 17.41 2.60
C ILE A 90 -8.25 16.11 2.36
N PHE A 91 -8.08 15.10 3.22
CA PHE A 91 -8.82 13.83 3.08
C PHE A 91 -10.32 14.06 3.10
N ARG A 92 -10.85 14.81 4.07
CA ARG A 92 -12.29 15.08 4.19
C ARG A 92 -12.86 15.80 2.96
N LYS A 93 -12.13 16.77 2.41
CA LYS A 93 -12.56 17.52 1.21
C LYS A 93 -12.68 16.58 0.00
N ASN A 94 -11.70 15.69 -0.19
CA ASN A 94 -11.69 14.73 -1.30
C ASN A 94 -12.71 13.59 -1.15
N LEU A 95 -13.23 13.37 0.06
CA LEU A 95 -14.14 12.27 0.39
C LEU A 95 -15.58 12.73 0.72
N LYS A 96 -15.88 14.03 0.56
CA LYS A 96 -17.13 14.64 1.05
C LYS A 96 -18.40 13.99 0.53
N ASP A 97 -18.37 13.50 -0.71
CA ASP A 97 -19.54 12.93 -1.40
C ASP A 97 -19.58 11.39 -1.34
N ARG A 98 -18.73 10.77 -0.51
CA ARG A 98 -18.61 9.31 -0.40
C ARG A 98 -18.95 8.82 1.00
N SER A 99 -19.60 7.65 1.09
CA SER A 99 -19.74 6.92 2.36
C SER A 99 -18.34 6.48 2.82
N SER A 100 -17.73 7.29 3.69
CA SER A 100 -16.34 7.11 4.11
C SER A 100 -16.13 7.43 5.59
N LEU A 101 -15.25 6.65 6.22
CA LEU A 101 -14.78 6.83 7.58
C LEU A 101 -13.26 6.95 7.54
N LEU A 102 -12.75 8.11 7.98
CA LEU A 102 -11.32 8.37 8.09
C LEU A 102 -10.89 8.27 9.56
N VAL A 103 -9.85 7.47 9.81
CA VAL A 103 -9.26 7.24 11.12
C VAL A 103 -7.76 7.52 11.03
N PRO A 104 -7.28 8.68 11.53
CA PRO A 104 -5.86 8.93 11.65
C PRO A 104 -5.26 8.09 12.78
N LYS A 105 -4.13 7.43 12.51
CA LYS A 105 -3.34 6.62 13.45
C LYS A 105 -1.86 6.86 13.20
N ASP A 106 -1.20 7.58 14.09
CA ASP A 106 0.21 7.99 13.95
C ASP A 106 0.50 8.76 12.63
N ASN A 107 1.21 8.13 11.69
CA ASN A 107 1.52 8.64 10.34
C ASN A 107 0.69 7.94 9.25
N GLU A 108 -0.34 7.22 9.66
CA GLU A 108 -1.26 6.50 8.80
C GLU A 108 -2.65 7.11 8.87
N TRP A 109 -3.33 7.11 7.72
CA TRP A 109 -4.73 7.45 7.59
C TRP A 109 -5.44 6.22 7.08
N VAL A 110 -6.21 5.60 7.96
CA VAL A 110 -7.03 4.45 7.63
C VAL A 110 -8.36 4.97 7.10
N LEU A 111 -8.62 4.69 5.83
CA LEU A 111 -9.85 5.04 5.14
C LEU A 111 -10.68 3.77 4.95
N LEU A 112 -11.84 3.71 5.60
CA LEU A 112 -12.90 2.79 5.23
C LEU A 112 -13.83 3.51 4.26
N ILE A 113 -14.07 2.94 3.08
CA ILE A 113 -14.86 3.57 2.02
C ILE A 113 -15.80 2.54 1.38
N GLY A 114 -17.05 2.91 1.22
CA GLY A 114 -18.08 2.12 0.56
C GLY A 114 -18.23 2.51 -0.91
N PHE A 115 -18.60 1.53 -1.73
CA PHE A 115 -19.02 1.68 -3.11
C PHE A 115 -20.32 0.91 -3.34
N SER A 116 -21.22 1.50 -4.11
CA SER A 116 -22.43 0.84 -4.60
C SER A 116 -22.12 -0.22 -5.67
N GLU A 117 -23.05 -1.14 -5.93
CA GLU A 117 -22.90 -2.11 -7.04
C GLU A 117 -22.67 -1.43 -8.39
N ASP A 118 -23.32 -0.30 -8.68
CA ASP A 118 -23.15 0.45 -9.92
C ASP A 118 -21.72 0.99 -10.08
N GLU A 119 -21.09 1.44 -8.99
CA GLU A 119 -19.70 1.89 -8.98
C GLU A 119 -18.69 0.73 -9.06
N CYS A 120 -19.10 -0.47 -8.62
CA CYS A 120 -18.24 -1.65 -8.52
C CYS A 120 -18.50 -2.73 -9.57
N ALA A 121 -19.43 -2.53 -10.50
CA ALA A 121 -19.87 -3.51 -11.50
C ALA A 121 -18.72 -4.05 -12.38
N LYS A 122 -17.53 -3.43 -12.34
CA LYS A 122 -16.28 -3.93 -12.92
C LYS A 122 -15.13 -3.66 -11.97
N ASP A 123 -14.28 -4.64 -11.67
CA ASP A 123 -13.11 -4.52 -10.78
C ASP A 123 -12.13 -3.39 -11.19
N VAL A 124 -12.19 -2.96 -12.45
CA VAL A 124 -11.40 -1.81 -12.96
C VAL A 124 -11.86 -0.47 -12.36
N LEU A 125 -13.14 -0.34 -11.98
CA LEU A 125 -13.73 0.94 -11.57
C LEU A 125 -13.26 1.37 -10.17
N TYR A 126 -13.28 0.46 -9.19
CA TYR A 126 -12.87 0.81 -7.82
C TYR A 126 -11.37 1.16 -7.77
N LYS A 127 -10.52 0.42 -8.50
CA LYS A 127 -9.08 0.71 -8.58
C LYS A 127 -8.82 2.09 -9.17
N LYS A 128 -9.56 2.44 -10.23
CA LYS A 128 -9.50 3.77 -10.84
C LYS A 128 -9.93 4.86 -9.85
N ALA A 129 -11.02 4.65 -9.11
CA ALA A 129 -11.46 5.60 -8.09
C ALA A 129 -10.42 5.80 -6.99
N PHE A 130 -9.78 4.73 -6.52
CA PHE A 130 -8.68 4.83 -5.55
C PHE A 130 -7.46 5.55 -6.13
N GLN A 131 -7.12 5.31 -7.39
CA GLN A 131 -6.04 6.01 -8.07
C GLN A 131 -6.33 7.51 -8.17
N GLU A 132 -7.55 7.89 -8.56
CA GLU A 132 -7.99 9.29 -8.64
C GLU A 132 -7.90 9.97 -7.26
N ILE A 133 -8.40 9.32 -6.20
CA ILE A 133 -8.27 9.81 -4.82
C ILE A 133 -6.79 10.00 -4.47
N PHE A 134 -5.95 9.01 -4.76
CA PHE A 134 -4.53 9.04 -4.45
C PHE A 134 -3.79 10.17 -5.17
N ASP A 135 -4.07 10.37 -6.46
CA ASP A 135 -3.46 11.40 -7.29
C ASP A 135 -3.85 12.81 -6.80
N HIS A 136 -5.11 13.02 -6.45
CA HIS A 136 -5.58 14.28 -5.85
C HIS A 136 -4.91 14.56 -4.49
N LEU A 137 -4.79 13.54 -3.64
CA LEU A 137 -4.12 13.67 -2.35
C LEU A 137 -2.64 14.03 -2.52
N ILE A 138 -1.92 13.39 -3.45
CA ILE A 138 -0.51 13.72 -3.73
C ILE A 138 -0.36 15.19 -4.12
N VAL A 139 -1.21 15.70 -5.01
CA VAL A 139 -1.13 17.10 -5.45
C VAL A 139 -1.37 18.06 -4.29
N GLU A 140 -2.42 17.85 -3.50
CA GLU A 140 -2.73 18.74 -2.36
C GLU A 140 -1.66 18.66 -1.25
N ILE A 141 -1.09 17.47 -1.01
CA ILE A 141 -0.01 17.28 -0.02
C ILE A 141 1.30 17.96 -0.50
N ASN A 142 1.67 17.80 -1.77
CA ASN A 142 2.86 18.46 -2.31
C ASN A 142 2.75 19.99 -2.25
N ASN A 143 1.55 20.54 -2.43
CA ASN A 143 1.29 21.98 -2.29
C ASN A 143 1.50 22.52 -0.86
N MET A 144 1.67 21.65 0.14
CA MET A 144 2.07 22.07 1.49
C MET A 144 3.53 22.49 1.58
N ASN A 145 4.33 22.31 0.52
CA ASN A 145 5.78 22.54 0.49
C ASN A 145 6.52 21.77 1.60
N LEU A 146 6.04 20.58 1.94
CA LEU A 146 6.68 19.66 2.86
C LEU A 146 7.33 18.54 2.04
N ASN A 147 8.60 18.25 2.29
CA ASN A 147 9.26 17.12 1.65
C ASN A 147 8.69 15.82 2.23
N THR A 148 7.71 15.24 1.52
CA THR A 148 6.92 14.11 1.97
C THR A 148 6.79 13.06 0.87
N SER A 149 6.58 11.82 1.28
CA SER A 149 6.17 10.74 0.37
C SER A 149 4.85 10.15 0.84
N LEU A 150 3.90 10.01 -0.09
CA LEU A 150 2.62 9.34 0.13
C LEU A 150 2.67 7.94 -0.45
N SER A 151 2.13 6.97 0.27
CA SER A 151 1.90 5.62 -0.22
C SER A 151 0.61 5.06 0.35
N ALA A 152 -0.01 4.10 -0.32
CA ALA A 152 -1.26 3.49 0.13
C ALA A 152 -1.31 1.98 -0.13
N GLY A 153 -1.90 1.23 0.79
CA GLY A 153 -2.29 -0.17 0.56
C GLY A 153 -3.81 -0.30 0.63
N VAL A 154 -4.41 -1.04 -0.29
CA VAL A 154 -5.87 -1.21 -0.42
C VAL A 154 -6.23 -2.69 -0.28
N SER A 155 -7.25 -2.99 0.52
CA SER A 155 -7.75 -4.34 0.78
C SER A 155 -8.53 -4.94 -0.40
N SER A 156 -8.92 -6.21 -0.30
CA SER A 156 -10.06 -6.72 -1.09
C SER A 156 -11.38 -6.17 -0.55
N SER A 157 -12.47 -6.37 -1.29
CA SER A 157 -13.80 -5.90 -0.87
C SER A 157 -14.35 -6.72 0.30
N THR A 158 -15.00 -6.06 1.25
CA THR A 158 -15.82 -6.67 2.30
C THR A 158 -17.26 -6.16 2.24
N LYS A 159 -18.22 -7.05 2.53
CA LYS A 159 -19.67 -6.72 2.53
C LYS A 159 -20.22 -6.42 3.92
N ASN A 160 -19.49 -6.77 4.99
CA ASN A 160 -20.00 -6.68 6.35
C ASN A 160 -18.90 -6.24 7.33
N ILE A 161 -19.36 -5.92 8.55
CA ILE A 161 -18.49 -5.45 9.64
C ILE A 161 -17.46 -6.51 10.03
N ALA A 162 -17.86 -7.79 10.06
CA ALA A 162 -16.97 -8.90 10.41
C ALA A 162 -15.73 -8.99 9.50
N GLY A 163 -15.86 -8.59 8.23
CA GLY A 163 -14.73 -8.56 7.30
C GLY A 163 -13.82 -7.33 7.41
N ILE A 164 -14.16 -6.31 8.21
CA ILE A 164 -13.34 -5.08 8.36
C ILE A 164 -11.96 -5.42 8.93
N LYS A 165 -11.88 -6.27 9.95
CA LYS A 165 -10.59 -6.69 10.54
C LYS A 165 -9.70 -7.35 9.50
N LYS A 166 -10.26 -8.25 8.69
CA LYS A 166 -9.56 -8.89 7.57
C LYS A 166 -9.10 -7.86 6.54
N ALA A 167 -9.99 -6.97 6.09
CA ALA A 167 -9.67 -5.92 5.14
C ALA A 167 -8.53 -5.01 5.64
N TYR A 168 -8.52 -4.69 6.94
CA TYR A 168 -7.46 -3.87 7.53
C TYR A 168 -6.10 -4.57 7.49
N MET A 169 -6.06 -5.86 7.81
CA MET A 169 -4.84 -6.67 7.69
C MET A 169 -4.37 -6.74 6.22
N GLU A 170 -5.29 -6.96 5.27
CA GLU A 170 -4.99 -7.01 3.84
C GLU A 170 -4.41 -5.70 3.32
N ALA A 171 -4.99 -4.55 3.69
CA ALA A 171 -4.48 -3.23 3.31
C ALA A 171 -3.06 -2.99 3.85
N GLY A 172 -2.79 -3.42 5.09
CA GLY A 172 -1.45 -3.39 5.67
C GLY A 172 -0.45 -4.24 4.91
N ILE A 173 -0.83 -5.48 4.56
CA ILE A 173 -0.02 -6.39 3.74
C ILE A 173 0.25 -5.78 2.36
N ALA A 174 -0.78 -5.23 1.70
CA ALA A 174 -0.65 -4.56 0.40
C ALA A 174 0.38 -3.44 0.43
N LYS A 175 0.33 -2.58 1.45
CA LYS A 175 1.29 -1.50 1.63
C LYS A 175 2.71 -2.02 1.86
N GLU A 176 2.89 -2.98 2.77
CA GLU A 176 4.20 -3.49 3.17
C GLU A 176 4.88 -4.30 2.06
N ILE A 177 4.14 -5.18 1.40
CA ILE A 177 4.66 -6.05 0.33
C ILE A 177 4.79 -5.26 -0.97
N GLY A 178 3.79 -4.43 -1.30
CA GLY A 178 3.74 -3.66 -2.53
C GLY A 178 4.98 -2.77 -2.71
N LYS A 179 5.35 -2.01 -1.67
CA LYS A 179 6.55 -1.18 -1.64
C LYS A 179 7.82 -1.95 -2.00
N ARG A 180 7.91 -3.20 -1.55
CA ARG A 180 9.08 -4.06 -1.79
C ARG A 180 9.05 -4.61 -3.21
N VAL A 181 7.93 -5.09 -3.71
CA VAL A 181 7.95 -5.83 -4.99
C VAL A 181 7.75 -4.95 -6.21
N ARG A 182 7.09 -3.79 -6.07
CA ARG A 182 6.74 -2.88 -7.16
C ARG A 182 7.37 -1.50 -6.97
N SER A 183 8.63 -1.37 -7.42
CA SER A 183 9.31 -0.07 -7.43
C SER A 183 8.68 0.85 -8.47
N GLY A 184 8.26 2.05 -8.05
CA GLY A 184 7.67 3.07 -8.91
C GLY A 184 6.16 3.22 -8.78
N GLU A 185 5.48 2.27 -8.14
CA GLU A 185 4.09 2.41 -7.70
C GLU A 185 4.06 2.96 -6.27
N ASN A 186 3.03 3.74 -5.93
CA ASN A 186 2.82 4.25 -4.57
C ASN A 186 1.49 3.82 -3.97
N ILE A 187 0.56 3.30 -4.78
CA ILE A 187 -0.68 2.68 -4.32
C ILE A 187 -0.66 1.19 -4.70
N PHE A 188 -0.98 0.33 -3.74
CA PHE A 188 -0.87 -1.12 -3.89
C PHE A 188 -2.17 -1.80 -3.51
N PHE A 189 -2.69 -2.65 -4.40
CA PHE A 189 -3.92 -3.40 -4.17
C PHE A 189 -3.61 -4.82 -3.71
N TYR A 190 -4.27 -5.29 -2.65
CA TYR A 190 -4.07 -6.63 -2.10
C TYR A 190 -4.33 -7.74 -3.13
N GLU A 191 -5.36 -7.55 -3.97
CA GLU A 191 -5.71 -8.49 -5.04
C GLU A 191 -4.58 -8.65 -6.08
N ASP A 192 -3.77 -7.61 -6.26
CA ASP A 192 -2.69 -7.57 -7.25
C ASP A 192 -1.37 -8.13 -6.72
N LEU A 193 -1.31 -8.50 -5.43
CA LEU A 193 -0.10 -9.10 -4.84
C LEU A 193 0.19 -10.52 -5.35
N GLY A 194 -0.79 -11.23 -5.92
CA GLY A 194 -0.60 -12.58 -6.44
C GLY A 194 0.03 -13.53 -5.41
N ILE A 195 1.10 -14.23 -5.77
CA ILE A 195 1.80 -15.17 -4.87
C ILE A 195 2.40 -14.49 -3.64
N TYR A 196 2.75 -13.20 -3.72
CA TYR A 196 3.43 -12.51 -2.63
C TYR A 196 2.60 -12.44 -1.35
N LYS A 197 1.26 -12.50 -1.42
CA LYS A 197 0.39 -12.52 -0.23
C LYS A 197 0.50 -13.82 0.58
N PHE A 198 1.01 -14.90 -0.03
CA PHE A 198 1.22 -16.19 0.61
C PHE A 198 2.67 -16.41 1.04
N LEU A 199 3.58 -15.56 0.58
CA LEU A 199 4.98 -15.62 0.98
C LEU A 199 5.13 -14.89 2.31
N SER A 200 5.36 -15.63 3.39
CA SER A 200 5.97 -15.06 4.59
C SER A 200 7.28 -14.39 4.21
N ILE A 201 7.66 -13.29 4.88
CA ILE A 201 8.98 -12.68 4.69
C ILE A 201 10.02 -13.76 5.04
N PRO A 202 10.69 -14.34 4.03
CA PRO A 202 11.58 -15.47 4.27
C PRO A 202 12.85 -14.96 4.93
N ASP A 203 13.54 -15.83 5.67
CA ASP A 203 14.93 -15.54 6.01
C ASP A 203 15.78 -15.61 4.73
N LYS A 204 16.64 -14.61 4.55
CA LYS A 204 17.57 -14.54 3.43
C LYS A 204 18.44 -15.80 3.40
N ASP A 205 18.90 -16.25 4.55
CA ASP A 205 19.82 -17.37 4.65
C ASP A 205 19.14 -18.68 4.24
N GLU A 206 17.84 -18.83 4.50
CA GLU A 206 17.04 -19.96 4.01
C GLU A 206 16.94 -19.98 2.48
N ILE A 207 16.72 -18.83 1.83
CA ILE A 207 16.69 -18.75 0.36
C ILE A 207 18.06 -19.08 -0.23
N LEU A 208 19.13 -18.58 0.39
CA LEU A 208 20.51 -18.76 -0.08
C LEU A 208 21.11 -20.13 0.26
N LYS A 209 20.35 -21.03 0.91
CA LYS A 209 20.72 -22.46 0.98
C LYS A 209 20.71 -23.11 -0.40
N ASP A 210 19.84 -22.68 -1.31
CA ASP A 210 19.91 -23.12 -2.69
C ASP A 210 21.14 -22.50 -3.38
N LYS A 211 22.10 -23.36 -3.71
CA LYS A 211 23.39 -22.95 -4.29
C LYS A 211 23.23 -22.16 -5.58
N ARG A 212 22.21 -22.45 -6.39
CA ARG A 212 21.99 -21.79 -7.68
C ARG A 212 21.49 -20.37 -7.49
N ILE A 213 20.51 -20.20 -6.61
CA ILE A 213 20.01 -18.88 -6.23
C ILE A 213 21.12 -18.04 -5.59
N ARG A 214 21.91 -18.66 -4.70
CA ARG A 214 23.06 -18.00 -4.08
C ARG A 214 24.10 -17.53 -5.08
N SER A 215 24.49 -18.35 -6.04
CA SER A 215 25.48 -17.98 -7.06
C SER A 215 25.04 -16.78 -7.90
N ILE A 216 23.76 -16.70 -8.27
CA ILE A 216 23.22 -15.54 -9.01
C ILE A 216 23.21 -14.30 -8.09
N TYR A 217 22.75 -14.45 -6.86
CA TYR A 217 22.69 -13.36 -5.88
C TYR A 217 24.06 -12.74 -5.58
N GLU A 218 25.06 -13.57 -5.29
CA GLU A 218 26.42 -13.11 -4.99
C GLU A 218 27.07 -12.41 -6.19
N TYR A 219 26.85 -12.94 -7.40
CA TYR A 219 27.33 -12.30 -8.61
C TYR A 219 26.67 -10.94 -8.84
N ASP A 220 25.35 -10.84 -8.67
CA ASP A 220 24.62 -9.58 -8.78
C ASP A 220 25.12 -8.55 -7.76
N LYS A 221 25.30 -8.95 -6.51
CA LYS A 221 25.81 -8.08 -5.46
C LYS A 221 27.20 -7.54 -5.79
N LYS A 222 28.07 -8.36 -6.39
CA LYS A 222 29.45 -7.98 -6.72
C LYS A 222 29.56 -7.12 -7.98
N ASN A 223 28.71 -7.35 -8.98
CA ASN A 223 28.87 -6.78 -10.33
C ASN A 223 27.74 -5.83 -10.74
N ASN A 224 26.72 -5.64 -9.90
CA ASN A 224 25.52 -4.85 -10.18
C ASN A 224 24.85 -5.25 -11.53
N ALA A 225 24.77 -6.55 -11.79
CA ALA A 225 24.45 -7.11 -13.11
C ALA A 225 22.93 -7.26 -13.39
N SER A 226 22.08 -7.07 -12.38
CA SER A 226 20.60 -7.19 -12.45
C SER A 226 20.12 -8.55 -12.99
N LEU A 227 20.82 -9.63 -12.69
CA LEU A 227 20.47 -11.00 -13.09
C LEU A 227 19.20 -11.49 -12.38
N ILE A 228 19.01 -11.23 -11.09
CA ILE A 228 17.81 -11.61 -10.34
C ILE A 228 16.57 -10.92 -10.92
N ASP A 229 16.65 -9.61 -11.20
CA ASP A 229 15.54 -8.89 -11.84
C ASP A 229 15.27 -9.37 -13.27
N THR A 230 16.32 -9.73 -14.01
CA THR A 230 16.17 -10.29 -15.36
C THR A 230 15.52 -11.68 -15.31
N LEU A 231 15.90 -12.53 -14.36
CA LEU A 231 15.34 -13.87 -14.16
C LEU A 231 13.86 -13.79 -13.76
N ASP A 232 13.52 -12.89 -12.84
CA ASP A 232 12.14 -12.63 -12.41
C ASP A 232 11.27 -12.20 -13.61
N ALA A 233 11.73 -11.22 -14.38
CA ALA A 233 11.00 -10.74 -15.54
C ALA A 233 10.90 -11.79 -16.65
N PHE A 234 11.94 -12.62 -16.83
CA PHE A 234 11.93 -13.71 -17.79
C PHE A 234 10.89 -14.77 -17.42
N MET A 235 10.83 -15.16 -16.15
CA MET A 235 9.83 -16.12 -15.67
C MET A 235 8.41 -15.55 -15.75
N ASP A 236 8.21 -14.27 -15.37
CA ASP A 236 6.91 -13.59 -15.47
C ASP A 236 6.40 -13.42 -16.92
N THR A 237 7.30 -13.42 -17.89
CA THR A 237 6.96 -13.29 -19.32
C THR A 237 6.90 -14.64 -20.03
N ASN A 238 6.83 -15.74 -19.28
CA ASN A 238 6.83 -17.11 -19.77
C ASN A 238 8.04 -17.45 -20.66
N GLY A 239 9.20 -16.87 -20.34
CA GLY A 239 10.45 -17.11 -21.06
C GLY A 239 10.58 -16.36 -22.40
N ARG A 240 9.71 -15.38 -22.67
CA ARG A 240 9.74 -14.62 -23.92
C ARG A 240 10.70 -13.45 -23.83
N ILE A 241 11.88 -13.58 -24.44
CA ILE A 241 12.97 -12.58 -24.40
C ILE A 241 12.51 -11.17 -24.79
N LYS A 242 11.71 -11.03 -25.86
CA LYS A 242 11.22 -9.71 -26.31
C LYS A 242 10.33 -9.05 -25.26
N ASP A 243 9.47 -9.82 -24.60
CA ASP A 243 8.57 -9.31 -23.57
C ASP A 243 9.32 -9.04 -22.28
N THR A 244 10.31 -9.88 -21.93
CA THR A 244 11.25 -9.62 -20.82
C THR A 244 11.96 -8.29 -21.02
N ALA A 245 12.53 -8.06 -22.21
CA ALA A 245 13.27 -6.86 -22.55
C ALA A 245 12.41 -5.59 -22.41
N LYS A 246 11.16 -5.64 -22.89
CA LYS A 246 10.16 -4.58 -22.69
C LYS A 246 9.89 -4.34 -21.20
N LYS A 247 9.66 -5.40 -20.43
CA LYS A 247 9.30 -5.34 -19.01
C LYS A 247 10.38 -4.71 -18.13
N ILE A 248 11.66 -4.92 -18.45
CA ILE A 248 12.80 -4.36 -17.69
C ILE A 248 13.50 -3.21 -18.42
N PHE A 249 12.85 -2.64 -19.44
CA PHE A 249 13.34 -1.49 -20.22
C PHE A 249 14.78 -1.64 -20.72
N THR A 250 15.10 -2.80 -21.32
CA THR A 250 16.43 -3.08 -21.88
C THR A 250 16.35 -3.66 -23.29
N HIS A 251 17.49 -3.86 -23.94
CA HIS A 251 17.55 -4.46 -25.26
C HIS A 251 17.47 -6.01 -25.18
N PRO A 252 16.80 -6.71 -26.12
CA PRO A 252 16.75 -8.18 -26.15
C PRO A 252 18.12 -8.87 -26.09
N ASN A 253 19.17 -8.25 -26.65
CA ASN A 253 20.54 -8.79 -26.57
C ASN A 253 21.10 -8.76 -25.14
N THR A 254 20.80 -7.70 -24.38
CA THR A 254 21.18 -7.59 -22.97
C THR A 254 20.49 -8.67 -22.14
N VAL A 255 19.21 -8.94 -22.41
CA VAL A 255 18.49 -10.07 -21.78
C VAL A 255 19.18 -11.39 -22.10
N LYS A 256 19.49 -11.66 -23.38
CA LYS A 256 20.21 -12.89 -23.78
C LYS A 256 21.56 -13.04 -23.06
N TYR A 257 22.34 -11.96 -23.01
CA TYR A 257 23.61 -11.94 -22.31
C TYR A 257 23.45 -12.28 -20.82
N ARG A 258 22.52 -11.61 -20.12
CA ARG A 258 22.24 -11.86 -18.70
C ARG A 258 21.73 -13.28 -18.46
N LEU A 259 20.88 -13.82 -19.34
CA LEU A 259 20.40 -15.20 -19.26
C LEU A 259 21.52 -16.21 -19.48
N ASN A 260 22.44 -15.97 -20.42
CA ASN A 260 23.62 -16.81 -20.59
C ASN A 260 24.48 -16.78 -19.32
N LYS A 261 24.65 -15.60 -18.71
CA LYS A 261 25.39 -15.49 -17.45
C LYS A 261 24.72 -16.25 -16.30
N ILE A 262 23.39 -16.19 -16.20
CA ILE A 262 22.62 -16.99 -15.25
C ILE A 262 22.87 -18.50 -15.46
N LYS A 263 22.88 -18.97 -16.71
CA LYS A 263 23.17 -20.39 -17.03
C LYS A 263 24.59 -20.79 -16.65
N GLU A 264 25.59 -19.92 -16.87
CA GLU A 264 26.97 -20.17 -16.45
C GLU A 264 27.09 -20.33 -14.93
N LEU A 265 26.36 -19.51 -14.16
CA LEU A 265 26.45 -19.49 -12.69
C LEU A 265 25.62 -20.58 -12.03
N ALA A 266 24.42 -20.85 -12.55
CA ALA A 266 23.40 -21.67 -11.90
C ALA A 266 23.06 -22.95 -12.67
N GLY A 267 23.65 -23.18 -13.85
CA GLY A 267 23.34 -24.28 -14.75
C GLY A 267 22.04 -24.09 -15.54
N GLU A 268 21.90 -24.75 -16.69
CA GLU A 268 20.72 -24.62 -17.55
C GLU A 268 19.40 -25.10 -16.91
N GLU A 269 19.48 -26.05 -15.97
CA GLU A 269 18.33 -26.60 -15.26
C GLU A 269 17.50 -25.54 -14.54
N ILE A 270 18.08 -24.40 -14.14
CA ILE A 270 17.30 -23.31 -13.51
C ILE A 270 16.22 -22.75 -14.44
N LEU A 271 16.42 -22.89 -15.77
CA LEU A 271 15.49 -22.42 -16.80
C LEU A 271 14.72 -23.56 -17.47
N LYS A 272 15.27 -24.78 -17.51
CA LYS A 272 14.72 -25.90 -18.30
C LYS A 272 14.05 -27.00 -17.45
N ASN A 273 14.29 -27.05 -16.15
CA ASN A 273 13.75 -28.13 -15.31
C ASN A 273 12.29 -27.87 -14.96
N ASP A 274 11.37 -28.56 -15.63
CA ASP A 274 9.93 -28.35 -15.44
C ASP A 274 9.48 -28.60 -13.99
N ASN A 275 10.07 -29.59 -13.31
CA ASN A 275 9.74 -29.93 -11.92
C ASN A 275 10.23 -28.89 -10.91
N LYS A 276 11.27 -28.11 -11.24
CA LYS A 276 11.86 -27.09 -10.35
C LYS A 276 11.64 -25.65 -10.81
N ARG A 277 11.06 -25.43 -11.98
CA ARG A 277 10.83 -24.08 -12.53
C ARG A 277 9.99 -23.23 -11.58
N LEU A 278 8.88 -23.78 -11.05
CA LEU A 278 8.05 -23.08 -10.07
C LEU A 278 8.82 -22.79 -8.77
N TYR A 279 9.59 -23.77 -8.29
CA TYR A 279 10.44 -23.60 -7.12
C TYR A 279 11.42 -22.43 -7.29
N TYR A 280 12.16 -22.37 -8.39
CA TYR A 280 13.09 -21.26 -8.65
C TYR A 280 12.39 -19.93 -8.83
N HIS A 281 11.22 -19.90 -9.46
CA HIS A 281 10.41 -18.68 -9.57
C HIS A 281 9.99 -18.19 -8.18
N ILE A 282 9.52 -19.08 -7.31
CA ILE A 282 9.18 -18.72 -5.92
C ILE A 282 10.42 -18.22 -5.17
N MET A 283 11.58 -18.87 -5.30
CA MET A 283 12.82 -18.42 -4.66
C MET A 283 13.25 -17.02 -5.12
N VAL A 284 13.11 -16.72 -6.42
CA VAL A 284 13.38 -15.38 -6.97
C VAL A 284 12.39 -14.35 -6.43
N LYS A 285 11.08 -14.67 -6.40
CA LYS A 285 10.03 -13.81 -5.82
C LYS A 285 10.30 -13.54 -4.34
N ALA A 286 10.63 -14.58 -3.59
CA ALA A 286 10.99 -14.55 -2.18
C ALA A 286 12.22 -13.66 -1.94
N LEU A 287 13.26 -13.79 -2.77
CA LEU A 287 14.48 -12.99 -2.65
C LEU A 287 14.18 -11.49 -2.86
N LYS A 288 13.31 -11.14 -3.82
CA LYS A 288 12.88 -9.76 -4.07
C LYS A 288 12.18 -9.11 -2.87
N LEU A 289 11.50 -9.88 -2.03
CA LEU A 289 10.90 -9.36 -0.79
C LEU A 289 11.94 -8.91 0.24
N ILE A 290 13.17 -9.43 0.15
CA ILE A 290 14.24 -9.16 1.12
C ILE A 290 15.21 -8.10 0.60
N LEU A 291 15.52 -8.11 -0.70
CA LEU A 291 16.59 -7.25 -1.25
C LEU A 291 16.28 -5.76 -1.25
N LYS A 292 15.00 -5.36 -1.23
CA LYS A 292 14.58 -3.95 -1.20
C LYS A 292 14.37 -3.39 0.21
N LYS A 293 15.08 -3.95 1.20
CA LYS A 293 15.10 -3.47 2.59
C LYS A 293 16.16 -2.37 2.84
N ALA A 294 16.76 -1.81 1.78
CA ALA A 294 17.83 -0.81 1.87
C ALA A 294 17.38 0.53 1.30
#